data_AF-A0A388Q3F3-F1
#
_entry.id   AF-A0A388Q3F3-F1
#
_cell.length_a   1.000
_cell.length_b   1.000
_cell.length_c   1.000
_cell.angle_alpha   90.00
_cell.angle_beta   90.00
_cell.angle_gamma   90.00
#
_symmetry.space_group_name_H-M   'P 1'
#
loop_
_entity.id
_entity.type
_entity.pdbx_description
1 polymer ?
#
loop_
_entity_poly.entity_id
_entity_poly.type
_entity_poly.pdbx_seq_one_letter_code
_entity_poly.pdbx_strand_id
1 'polypeptide(L)'
;MPNGCDSISVINLTLNSIISANFNQTGCDSVIVFGQTYTLSGTYIDTFTSVGGCDSIVTVNALVNHPSVATINQTACNAFTVNGQTYTASGTYVQI
;
A
#
# COMPACT_ATOMS: atom_id res chain seq x y z
N MET A 1 -4.63 68.97 18.60
CA MET A 1 -5.82 68.22 18.14
C MET A 1 -5.44 66.75 18.12
N PRO A 2 -5.87 65.92 19.08
CA PRO A 2 -5.51 64.52 19.14
C PRO A 2 -6.49 63.71 18.28
N ASN A 3 -6.29 63.74 16.96
CA ASN A 3 -7.06 62.91 16.03
C ASN A 3 -6.25 61.65 15.73
N GLY A 4 -5.91 60.91 16.79
CA GLY A 4 -5.48 59.52 16.65
C GLY A 4 -6.74 58.69 16.49
N CYS A 5 -7.29 58.64 15.27
CA CYS A 5 -8.30 57.65 14.93
C CYS A 5 -7.65 56.27 15.05
N ASP A 6 -7.71 55.67 16.24
CA ASP A 6 -7.29 54.29 16.40
C ASP A 6 -8.26 53.42 15.62
N SER A 7 -7.73 52.75 14.60
CA SER A 7 -8.53 51.92 13.72
C SER A 7 -8.86 50.61 14.44
N ILE A 8 -10.14 50.26 14.51
CA ILE A 8 -10.56 48.96 15.02
C ILE A 8 -10.56 47.96 13.85
N SER A 9 -9.67 46.98 13.92
CA SER A 9 -9.63 45.85 13.00
C SER A 9 -10.37 44.66 13.60
N VAL A 10 -11.47 44.24 12.98
CA VAL A 10 -12.20 43.03 13.35
C VAL A 10 -11.83 41.91 12.38
N ILE A 11 -11.18 40.85 12.88
CA ILE A 11 -10.80 39.67 12.10
C ILE A 11 -11.74 38.53 12.44
N ASN A 12 -12.54 38.09 11.47
CA ASN A 12 -13.30 36.85 11.56
C ASN A 12 -12.47 35.73 10.93
N LEU A 13 -11.76 34.97 11.77
CA LEU A 13 -10.90 33.85 11.35
C LEU A 13 -11.64 32.52 11.53
N THR A 14 -11.69 31.70 10.49
CA THR A 14 -12.13 30.30 10.57
C THR A 14 -10.94 29.40 10.27
N LEU A 15 -10.60 28.49 11.18
CA LEU A 15 -9.53 27.52 11.00
C LEU A 15 -10.14 26.13 10.77
N ASN A 16 -9.91 25.58 9.59
CA ASN A 16 -10.26 24.20 9.28
C ASN A 16 -9.10 23.28 9.69
N SER A 17 -9.41 22.06 10.16
CA SER A 17 -8.40 21.11 10.65
C SER A 17 -7.82 20.28 9.51
N ILE A 18 -6.49 20.07 9.56
CA ILE A 18 -5.81 19.06 8.74
C ILE A 18 -6.17 17.68 9.31
N ILE A 19 -6.68 16.78 8.47
CA ILE A 19 -6.96 15.40 8.86
C ILE A 19 -5.81 14.54 8.34
N SER A 20 -5.30 13.65 9.20
CA SER A 20 -4.39 12.58 8.78
C SER A 20 -5.06 11.24 8.99
N ALA A 21 -5.04 10.39 7.96
CA ALA A 21 -5.60 9.04 8.00
C ALA A 21 -4.57 8.01 7.58
N ASN A 22 -4.58 6.85 8.24
CA ASN A 22 -3.68 5.75 7.95
C ASN A 22 -4.48 4.51 7.55
N PHE A 23 -4.14 3.92 6.41
CA PHE A 23 -4.76 2.70 5.89
C PHE A 23 -3.70 1.62 5.75
N ASN A 24 -3.95 0.45 6.34
CA ASN A 24 -3.09 -0.72 6.20
C ASN A 24 -3.85 -1.78 5.41
N GLN A 25 -3.29 -2.24 4.30
CA GLN A 25 -3.92 -3.28 3.49
C GLN A 25 -2.91 -4.34 3.08
N THR A 26 -3.33 -5.60 3.07
CA THR A 26 -2.52 -6.75 2.69
C THR A 26 -3.24 -7.55 1.61
N GLY A 27 -2.49 -8.04 0.62
CA GLY A 27 -3.05 -8.80 -0.49
C GLY A 27 -2.02 -9.66 -1.21
N CYS A 28 -2.51 -10.54 -2.08
CA CYS A 28 -1.70 -11.37 -2.97
C CYS A 28 -1.67 -10.73 -4.36
N ASP A 29 -0.47 -10.59 -4.91
CA ASP A 29 -0.15 -9.92 -6.19
C ASP A 29 -0.47 -8.42 -6.27
N SER A 30 -1.55 -7.96 -5.65
CA SER A 30 -1.89 -6.54 -5.54
C SER A 30 -2.83 -6.24 -4.37
N VAL A 31 -2.92 -4.95 -4.02
CA VAL A 31 -3.90 -4.38 -3.08
C VAL A 31 -4.55 -3.15 -3.71
N ILE A 32 -5.83 -2.91 -3.42
CA ILE A 32 -6.59 -1.78 -3.98
C ILE A 32 -7.09 -0.90 -2.83
N VAL A 33 -6.60 0.34 -2.80
CA VAL A 33 -6.99 1.35 -1.81
C VAL A 33 -7.45 2.60 -2.56
N PHE A 34 -8.65 3.08 -2.26
CA PHE A 34 -9.29 4.24 -2.93
C PHE A 34 -9.35 4.17 -4.47
N GLY A 35 -9.49 2.96 -5.03
CA GLY A 35 -9.51 2.74 -6.48
C GLY A 35 -8.12 2.73 -7.11
N GLN A 36 -7.05 2.98 -6.34
CA GLN A 36 -5.68 2.85 -6.79
C GLN A 36 -5.13 1.46 -6.49
N THR A 37 -4.47 0.86 -7.49
CA THR A 37 -3.88 -0.48 -7.38
C THR A 37 -2.40 -0.39 -7.06
N TYR A 38 -1.98 -1.07 -6.01
CA TYR A 38 -0.59 -1.20 -5.59
C TYR A 38 -0.14 -2.64 -5.81
N THR A 39 0.90 -2.84 -6.61
CA THR A 39 1.49 -4.16 -6.91
C THR A 39 2.78 -4.41 -6.14
N LEU A 40 3.26 -3.43 -5.37
CA LEU A 40 4.46 -3.52 -4.56
C LEU A 40 4.12 -3.17 -3.12
N SER A 41 4.82 -3.82 -2.19
CA SER A 41 4.77 -3.42 -0.78
C SER A 41 5.44 -2.06 -0.58
N GLY A 42 4.82 -1.20 0.22
CA GLY A 42 5.37 0.12 0.52
C GLY A 42 4.41 1.02 1.28
N THR A 43 4.93 2.19 1.66
CA THR A 43 4.15 3.28 2.24
C THR A 43 3.99 4.38 1.20
N TYR A 44 2.75 4.73 0.90
CA TYR A 44 2.37 5.73 -0.08
C TYR A 44 1.67 6.87 0.64
N ILE A 45 2.11 8.11 0.40
CA ILE A 45 1.53 9.31 1.01
C ILE A 45 0.89 10.13 -0.10
N ASP A 46 -0.36 10.51 0.09
CA ASP A 46 -1.10 11.37 -0.82
C ASP A 46 -1.81 12.49 -0.06
N THR A 47 -2.08 13.58 -0.75
CA THR A 47 -2.77 14.75 -0.22
C THR A 47 -4.13 14.87 -0.88
N PHE A 48 -5.20 14.75 -0.09
CA PHE A 48 -6.56 15.00 -0.56
C PHE A 48 -7.03 16.35 -0.04
N THR A 49 -7.38 17.27 -0.93
CA THR A 49 -7.99 18.54 -0.52
C THR A 49 -9.41 18.25 0.00
N SER A 50 -9.65 18.51 1.28
CA SER A 50 -10.98 18.35 1.86
C SER A 50 -11.95 19.40 1.30
N VAL A 51 -13.26 19.16 1.43
CA VAL A 51 -14.32 20.09 0.99
C VAL A 51 -14.17 21.48 1.66
N GLY A 52 -13.47 21.57 2.79
CA GLY A 52 -13.17 22.83 3.48
C GLY A 52 -11.88 23.54 3.05
N GLY A 53 -11.16 23.05 2.03
CA GLY A 53 -9.93 23.68 1.52
C GLY A 53 -8.68 23.47 2.38
N CYS A 54 -8.78 22.69 3.47
CA CYS A 54 -7.59 22.15 4.14
C CYS A 54 -7.18 20.84 3.48
N ASP A 55 -5.90 20.76 3.11
CA ASP A 55 -5.31 19.52 2.59
C ASP A 55 -5.23 18.49 3.71
N SER A 56 -5.70 17.28 3.44
CA SER A 56 -5.61 16.12 4.33
C SER A 56 -4.54 15.18 3.82
N ILE A 57 -3.74 14.60 4.72
CA ILE A 57 -2.66 13.68 4.37
C ILE A 57 -3.14 12.25 4.61
N VAL A 58 -3.17 11.45 3.56
CA VAL A 58 -3.51 10.03 3.62
C VAL A 58 -2.23 9.22 3.46
N THR A 59 -1.98 8.35 4.42
CA THR A 59 -0.89 7.38 4.37
C THR A 59 -1.47 5.99 4.13
N VAL A 60 -1.04 5.32 3.07
CA VAL A 60 -1.40 3.95 2.71
C VAL A 60 -0.18 3.06 2.89
N ASN A 61 -0.26 2.09 3.79
CA ASN A 61 0.72 1.01 3.93
C ASN A 61 0.17 -0.22 3.20
N ALA A 62 0.72 -0.49 2.02
CA ALA A 62 0.43 -1.67 1.22
C ALA A 62 1.45 -2.77 1.55
N LEU A 63 0.95 -3.97 1.87
CA LEU A 63 1.75 -5.19 1.96
C LEU A 63 1.29 -6.16 0.87
N VAL A 64 2.06 -6.26 -0.20
CA VAL A 64 1.81 -7.14 -1.34
C VAL A 64 2.72 -8.36 -1.23
N ASN A 65 2.10 -9.53 -1.10
CA ASN A 65 2.78 -10.81 -1.10
C ASN A 65 2.75 -11.40 -2.52
N HIS A 66 3.93 -11.71 -3.06
CA HIS A 66 4.03 -12.43 -4.33
C HIS A 66 4.26 -13.92 -4.08
N PRO A 67 3.65 -14.81 -4.88
CA PRO A 67 3.98 -16.22 -4.85
C PRO A 67 5.46 -16.40 -5.20
N SER A 68 6.19 -17.15 -4.39
CA SER A 68 7.56 -17.55 -4.71
C SER A 68 7.54 -18.86 -5.49
N VAL A 69 8.31 -18.92 -6.57
CA VAL A 69 8.52 -20.14 -7.35
C VAL A 69 9.90 -20.69 -7.04
N ALA A 70 9.96 -21.92 -6.53
CA ALA A 70 11.21 -22.65 -6.32
C ALA A 70 11.39 -23.68 -7.43
N THR A 71 12.56 -23.71 -8.06
CA THR A 71 12.92 -24.73 -9.06
C THR A 71 13.87 -25.74 -8.44
N ILE A 72 13.53 -27.03 -8.51
CA ILE A 72 14.36 -28.13 -8.04
C ILE A 72 14.89 -28.88 -9.26
N ASN A 73 16.21 -28.87 -9.44
CA ASN A 73 16.90 -29.64 -10.49
C ASN A 73 17.54 -30.87 -9.86
N GLN A 74 17.05 -32.07 -10.21
CA GLN A 74 17.54 -33.33 -9.65
C GLN A 74 17.69 -34.41 -10.72
N THR A 75 18.76 -35.18 -10.62
CA THR A 75 18.99 -36.41 -11.39
C THR A 75 18.84 -37.62 -10.48
N ALA A 76 18.03 -38.61 -10.87
CA ALA A 76 17.83 -39.86 -10.14
C ALA A 76 17.77 -41.05 -11.11
N CYS A 77 18.13 -42.25 -10.66
CA CYS A 77 18.22 -43.43 -11.54
C CYS A 77 16.86 -44.12 -11.79
N ASN A 78 15.99 -44.22 -10.77
CA ASN A 78 14.73 -44.98 -10.87
C ASN A 78 13.50 -44.15 -10.47
N ALA A 79 13.61 -43.45 -9.34
CA ALA A 79 12.54 -42.60 -8.84
C ALA A 79 13.13 -41.44 -8.03
N PHE A 80 12.41 -40.34 -7.99
CA PHE A 80 12.71 -39.20 -7.12
C PHE A 80 11.46 -38.85 -6.31
N THR A 81 11.60 -38.76 -4.99
CA THR A 81 10.50 -38.36 -4.09
C THR A 81 10.80 -36.99 -3.52
N VAL A 82 9.89 -36.05 -3.73
CA VAL A 82 9.94 -34.70 -3.15
C VAL A 82 8.55 -34.29 -2.70
N ASN A 83 8.44 -33.65 -1.53
CA ASN A 83 7.17 -33.20 -0.93
C ASN A 83 6.06 -34.28 -0.93
N GLY A 84 6.42 -35.53 -0.65
CA GLY A 84 5.48 -36.65 -0.59
C GLY A 84 5.05 -37.24 -1.95
N GLN A 85 5.49 -36.68 -3.09
CA GLN A 85 5.19 -37.19 -4.43
C GLN A 85 6.41 -37.90 -5.03
N THR A 86 6.18 -39.07 -5.65
CA THR A 86 7.22 -39.88 -6.29
C THR A 86 7.11 -39.82 -7.81
N TYR A 87 8.20 -39.43 -8.46
CA TYR A 87 8.33 -39.33 -9.92
C TYR A 87 9.22 -40.47 -10.44
N THR A 88 8.72 -41.26 -11.37
CA THR A 88 9.42 -42.42 -11.97
C THR A 88 9.75 -42.24 -13.45
N ALA A 89 9.46 -41.05 -13.99
CA ALA A 89 9.74 -40.68 -15.37
C ALA A 89 10.41 -39.31 -15.41
N SER A 90 11.25 -39.09 -16.42
CA SER A 90 11.85 -37.79 -16.66
C SER A 90 10.81 -36.79 -17.15
N GLY A 91 10.84 -35.57 -16.64
CA GLY A 91 9.93 -34.51 -17.04
C GLY A 91 10.03 -33.28 -16.15
N THR A 92 9.29 -32.23 -16.54
CA THR A 92 9.09 -31.04 -15.71
C THR A 92 7.77 -31.19 -14.96
N TYR A 93 7.83 -31.12 -13.64
CA TYR A 93 6.66 -31.27 -12.76
C TYR A 93 6.42 -29.99 -11.98
N VAL A 94 5.16 -29.54 -11.93
CA VAL A 94 4.72 -28.40 -11.13
C VAL A 94 3.90 -28.92 -9.96
N GLN A 95 4.28 -28.52 -8.75
CA GLN A 95 3.53 -28.80 -7.54
C GLN A 95 2.99 -27.47 -6.98
N ILE A 96 1.71 -27.46 -6.65
CA ILE A 96 0.97 -26.37 -5.98
C ILE A 96 0.57 -26.81 -4.58
#